data_AF-U3TQX2-F1
#
_entry.id   AF-U3TQX2-F1
#
_cell.length_a   1.000
_cell.length_b   1.000
_cell.length_c   1.000
_cell.angle_alpha   90.00
_cell.angle_beta   90.00
_cell.angle_gamma   90.00
#
_symmetry.space_group_name_H-M   'P 1'
#
loop_
_entity.id
_entity.type
_entity.pdbx_description
1 polymer ?
#
loop_
_entity_poly.entity_id
_entity_poly.type
_entity_poly.pdbx_seq_one_letter_code
_entity_poly.pdbx_strand_id
1 'polypeptide(L)'
;MKLSVMSNAAWMMSEKIVSVFGIIFVTSYVAKSFGPTVFGQMAFSTSLFSMVQTVAIFGIETILFKCISKSAPKGLRLMAVARTMRLVLLLLTSIPVLIWVWYNMQENFLAFALASFISSVFVTQDTFSVYNNARLASRLNTIANSAGLLLGFAMSFTIAWLHLNPLWLTASIVAVTLVPYAIKRVNFYREHQDLAPPQDKRTTYLRYLMYAGLPLAISSIFISVQVKAAQMFLAGIASARDLGLFAAANTISASWIFIPVAIITSCFSEIFRERGAAAIK
;
A
#
# COMPACT_ATOMS: atom_id res chain seq x y z
N MET A 1 -13.72 -8.82 -23.75
CA MET A 1 -13.50 -7.93 -22.58
C MET A 1 -14.02 -6.55 -22.94
N LYS A 2 -14.85 -5.90 -22.12
CA LYS A 2 -15.39 -4.57 -22.46
C LYS A 2 -14.26 -3.53 -22.49
N LEU A 3 -14.39 -2.50 -23.34
CA LEU A 3 -13.38 -1.44 -23.51
C LEU A 3 -13.04 -0.73 -22.19
N SER A 4 -14.03 -0.59 -21.30
CA SER A 4 -13.85 -0.01 -19.96
C SER A 4 -12.91 -0.83 -19.07
N VAL A 5 -12.92 -2.15 -19.19
CA VAL A 5 -12.04 -3.05 -18.42
C VAL A 5 -10.60 -2.96 -18.94
N MET A 6 -10.42 -2.91 -20.26
CA MET A 6 -9.11 -2.71 -20.89
C MET A 6 -8.51 -1.35 -20.51
N SER A 7 -9.31 -0.29 -20.57
CA SER A 7 -8.88 1.05 -20.17
C SER A 7 -8.49 1.10 -18.69
N ASN A 8 -9.29 0.50 -17.81
CA ASN A 8 -9.01 0.44 -16.37
C ASN A 8 -7.69 -0.29 -16.08
N ALA A 9 -7.43 -1.41 -16.75
CA ALA A 9 -6.18 -2.15 -16.64
C ALA A 9 -4.99 -1.33 -17.17
N ALA A 10 -5.15 -0.64 -18.31
CA ALA A 10 -4.11 0.22 -18.88
C ALA A 10 -3.72 1.37 -17.95
N TRP A 11 -4.69 2.02 -17.29
CA TRP A 11 -4.42 3.04 -16.27
C TRP A 11 -3.63 2.48 -15.08
N MET A 12 -4.02 1.30 -14.56
CA MET A 12 -3.28 0.67 -13.47
C MET A 12 -1.84 0.30 -13.87
N MET A 13 -1.62 -0.13 -15.12
CA MET A 13 -0.29 -0.45 -15.62
C MET A 13 0.58 0.79 -15.80
N SER A 14 0.03 1.89 -16.35
CA SER A 14 0.80 3.12 -16.57
C SER A 14 1.32 3.73 -15.27
N GLU A 15 0.51 3.69 -14.20
CA GLU A 15 0.93 4.06 -12.84
C GLU A 15 2.19 3.30 -12.40
N LYS A 16 2.19 1.98 -12.60
CA LYS A 16 3.28 1.11 -12.13
C LYS A 16 4.55 1.29 -12.94
N ILE A 17 4.43 1.53 -14.24
CA ILE A 17 5.58 1.87 -15.09
C ILE A 17 6.25 3.15 -14.60
N VAL A 18 5.49 4.24 -14.41
CA VAL A 18 6.02 5.52 -13.90
C VAL A 18 6.66 5.34 -12.52
N SER A 19 6.03 4.53 -11.66
CA SER A 19 6.55 4.20 -10.33
C SER A 19 7.90 3.50 -10.39
N VAL A 20 8.05 2.43 -11.18
CA VAL A 20 9.30 1.67 -11.24
C VAL A 20 10.46 2.55 -11.72
N PHE A 21 10.28 3.28 -12.83
CA PHE A 21 11.35 4.13 -13.37
C PHE A 21 11.72 5.24 -12.40
N GLY A 22 10.73 5.97 -11.88
CA GLY A 22 11.02 7.08 -10.98
C GLY A 22 11.65 6.64 -9.66
N ILE A 23 11.25 5.49 -9.10
CA ILE A 23 11.89 4.94 -7.90
C ILE A 23 13.38 4.69 -8.19
N ILE A 24 13.72 4.01 -9.29
CA ILE A 24 15.11 3.64 -9.60
C ILE A 24 15.99 4.90 -9.70
N PHE A 25 15.59 5.91 -10.48
CA PHE A 25 16.41 7.10 -10.68
C PHE A 25 16.56 7.94 -9.42
N VAL A 26 15.45 8.21 -8.71
CA VAL A 26 15.48 9.08 -7.54
C VAL A 26 16.17 8.40 -6.37
N THR A 27 15.89 7.12 -6.10
CA THR A 27 16.56 6.41 -5.00
C THR A 27 18.05 6.26 -5.23
N SER A 28 18.49 6.00 -6.46
CA SER A 28 19.91 5.92 -6.81
C SER A 28 20.60 7.27 -6.63
N TYR A 29 19.96 8.37 -7.01
CA TYR A 29 20.49 9.72 -6.81
C TYR A 29 20.55 10.12 -5.33
N VAL A 30 19.51 9.82 -4.55
CA VAL A 30 19.46 10.06 -3.10
C VAL A 30 20.53 9.25 -2.37
N ALA A 31 20.70 7.97 -2.72
CA ALA A 31 21.74 7.11 -2.15
C ALA A 31 23.15 7.63 -2.46
N LYS A 32 23.37 8.15 -3.68
CA LYS A 32 24.64 8.79 -4.06
C LYS A 32 24.89 10.10 -3.28
N SER A 33 23.85 10.89 -3.03
CA SER A 33 23.99 12.23 -2.46
C SER A 33 24.18 12.22 -0.94
N PHE A 34 23.45 11.36 -0.22
CA PHE A 34 23.49 11.28 1.25
C PHE A 34 24.28 10.09 1.79
N GLY A 35 24.79 9.24 0.90
CA GLY A 35 25.55 8.05 1.26
C GLY A 35 24.70 6.88 1.73
N PRO A 36 25.34 5.71 1.92
CA PRO A 36 24.65 4.46 2.24
C PRO A 36 24.08 4.42 3.66
N THR A 37 24.59 5.22 4.59
CA THR A 37 24.14 5.23 6.00
C THR A 37 22.73 5.81 6.13
N VAL A 38 22.51 7.04 5.66
CA VAL A 38 21.20 7.70 5.68
C VAL A 38 20.20 6.95 4.81
N PHE A 39 20.63 6.53 3.61
CA PHE A 39 19.77 5.74 2.73
C PHE A 39 19.36 4.41 3.39
N GLY A 40 20.29 3.74 4.07
CA GLY A 40 20.03 2.53 4.84
C GLY A 40 19.02 2.76 5.98
N GLN A 41 19.17 3.86 6.74
CA GLN A 41 18.23 4.26 7.79
C GLN A 41 16.81 4.45 7.25
N MET A 42 16.68 5.16 6.13
CA MET A 42 15.40 5.40 5.44
C MET A 42 14.79 4.10 4.89
N ALA A 43 15.58 3.29 4.18
CA ALA A 43 15.12 2.05 3.57
C ALA A 43 14.72 0.99 4.61
N PHE A 44 15.45 0.92 5.72
CA PHE A 44 15.12 0.04 6.84
C PHE A 44 13.82 0.44 7.51
N SER A 45 13.66 1.72 7.87
CA SER A 45 12.46 2.24 8.51
C SER A 45 11.20 2.06 7.65
N THR A 46 11.30 2.33 6.35
CA THR A 46 10.18 2.11 5.42
C THR A 46 9.82 0.63 5.26
N SER A 47 10.82 -0.26 5.21
CA SER A 47 10.61 -1.72 5.15
C SER A 47 9.94 -2.26 6.41
N LEU A 48 10.37 -1.79 7.58
CA LEU A 48 9.80 -2.16 8.88
C LEU A 48 8.31 -1.81 8.94
N PHE A 49 7.95 -0.60 8.54
CA PHE A 49 6.56 -0.15 8.51
C PHE A 49 5.73 -0.77 7.37
N SER A 50 6.34 -1.21 6.28
CA SER A 50 5.65 -2.02 5.27
C SER A 50 5.17 -3.35 5.85
N MET A 51 5.90 -3.98 6.78
CA MET A 51 5.45 -5.19 7.47
C MET A 51 4.26 -4.90 8.39
N VAL A 52 4.33 -3.80 9.14
CA VAL A 52 3.25 -3.31 9.99
C VAL A 52 1.97 -3.07 9.16
N GLN A 53 2.09 -2.43 7.99
CA GLN A 53 0.98 -2.20 7.07
C GLN A 53 0.30 -3.51 6.64
N THR A 54 1.07 -4.54 6.29
CA THR A 54 0.52 -5.85 5.88
C THR A 54 -0.37 -6.46 6.96
N VAL A 55 0.05 -6.38 8.23
CA VAL A 55 -0.74 -6.86 9.37
C VAL A 55 -1.98 -5.97 9.58
N ALA A 56 -1.82 -4.65 9.52
CA ALA A 56 -2.90 -3.69 9.75
C ALA A 56 -4.01 -3.77 8.68
N ILE A 57 -3.68 -4.03 7.41
CA ILE A 57 -4.65 -4.18 6.32
C ILE A 57 -5.52 -5.43 6.51
N PHE A 58 -4.98 -6.48 7.14
CA PHE A 58 -5.67 -7.69 7.59
C PHE A 58 -6.51 -8.40 6.51
N GLY A 59 -6.06 -8.38 5.25
CA GLY A 59 -6.78 -9.00 4.14
C GLY A 59 -8.16 -8.37 3.83
N ILE A 60 -8.49 -7.23 4.45
CA ILE A 60 -9.83 -6.62 4.37
C ILE A 60 -10.12 -6.06 2.95
N GLU A 61 -9.09 -5.80 2.15
CA GLU A 61 -9.26 -5.22 0.80
C GLU A 61 -10.13 -6.07 -0.12
N THR A 62 -9.92 -7.39 -0.14
CA THR A 62 -10.69 -8.29 -1.00
C THR A 62 -12.14 -8.43 -0.53
N ILE A 63 -12.38 -8.40 0.78
CA ILE A 63 -13.71 -8.42 1.38
C ILE A 63 -14.46 -7.13 1.04
N LEU A 64 -13.79 -5.99 1.22
CA LEU A 64 -14.34 -4.67 0.96
C LEU A 64 -14.65 -4.51 -0.54
N PHE A 65 -13.73 -4.91 -1.41
CA PHE A 65 -13.93 -4.94 -2.86
C PHE A 65 -15.18 -5.75 -3.24
N LYS A 66 -15.27 -7.00 -2.76
CA LYS A 66 -16.42 -7.87 -3.01
C LYS A 66 -17.74 -7.25 -2.51
N CYS A 67 -17.74 -6.65 -1.33
CA CYS A 67 -18.94 -6.03 -0.75
C CYS A 67 -19.39 -4.81 -1.56
N ILE A 68 -18.47 -3.92 -1.93
CA ILE A 68 -18.74 -2.70 -2.70
C ILE A 68 -19.21 -3.03 -4.11
N SER A 69 -18.60 -4.02 -4.77
CA SER A 69 -19.03 -4.47 -6.10
C SER A 69 -20.45 -5.03 -6.11
N LYS A 70 -20.88 -5.69 -5.02
CA LYS A 70 -22.25 -6.21 -4.88
C LYS A 70 -23.28 -5.17 -4.45
N SER A 71 -22.95 -4.33 -3.47
CA SER A 71 -23.88 -3.33 -2.90
C SER A 71 -23.12 -2.15 -2.32
N ALA A 72 -23.28 -0.97 -2.93
CA ALA A 72 -22.67 0.27 -2.48
C ALA A 72 -23.00 0.62 -1.01
N PRO A 73 -24.27 0.66 -0.55
CA PRO A 73 -24.58 1.09 0.81
C PRO A 73 -24.07 0.12 1.88
N LYS A 74 -24.09 -1.20 1.63
CA LYS A 74 -23.49 -2.19 2.53
C LYS A 74 -21.96 -2.06 2.56
N GLY A 75 -21.35 -1.81 1.40
CA GLY A 75 -19.92 -1.55 1.28
C GLY A 75 -19.46 -0.32 2.06
N LEU A 76 -20.20 0.79 1.99
CA LEU A 76 -19.90 2.02 2.73
C LEU A 76 -19.92 1.81 4.26
N ARG A 77 -20.91 1.06 4.77
CA ARG A 77 -20.98 0.69 6.20
C ARG A 77 -19.80 -0.19 6.62
N LEU A 78 -19.45 -1.18 5.79
CA LEU A 78 -18.31 -2.05 6.03
C LEU A 78 -16.99 -1.25 6.02
N MET A 79 -16.86 -0.27 5.12
CA MET A 79 -15.70 0.60 4.98
C MET A 79 -15.44 1.44 6.23
N ALA A 80 -16.49 1.92 6.91
CA ALA A 80 -16.36 2.67 8.16
C ALA A 80 -15.80 1.79 9.30
N VAL A 81 -16.31 0.56 9.43
CA VAL A 81 -15.82 -0.41 10.42
C VAL A 81 -14.39 -0.86 10.10
N ALA A 82 -14.11 -1.13 8.82
CA ALA A 82 -12.79 -1.50 8.33
C ALA A 82 -11.74 -0.44 8.64
N ARG A 83 -12.00 0.84 8.37
CA ARG A 83 -11.09 1.95 8.70
C ARG A 83 -10.72 1.97 10.18
N THR A 84 -11.73 1.84 11.05
CA THR A 84 -11.53 1.80 12.50
C THR A 84 -10.68 0.59 12.91
N MET A 85 -11.02 -0.61 12.42
CA MET A 85 -10.28 -1.84 12.73
C MET A 85 -8.82 -1.75 12.27
N ARG A 86 -8.57 -1.27 11.05
CA ARG A 86 -7.22 -1.07 10.51
C ARG A 86 -6.41 -0.08 11.33
N LEU A 87 -7.04 1.00 11.80
CA LEU A 87 -6.36 1.99 12.65
C LEU A 87 -5.95 1.38 13.99
N VAL A 88 -6.84 0.62 14.63
CA VAL A 88 -6.53 -0.07 15.89
C VAL A 88 -5.39 -1.07 15.70
N LEU A 89 -5.44 -1.91 14.66
CA LEU A 89 -4.37 -2.85 14.35
C LEU A 89 -3.04 -2.15 14.03
N LEU A 90 -3.08 -1.05 13.28
CA LEU A 90 -1.91 -0.24 12.98
C LEU A 90 -1.29 0.31 14.26
N LEU A 91 -2.06 0.92 15.15
CA LEU A 91 -1.54 1.46 16.40
C LEU A 91 -0.97 0.37 17.30
N LEU A 92 -1.70 -0.75 17.45
CA LEU A 92 -1.29 -1.88 18.28
C LEU A 92 0.02 -2.51 17.81
N THR A 93 0.27 -2.53 16.49
CA THR A 93 1.50 -3.06 15.90
C THR A 93 2.63 -2.03 15.78
N SER A 94 2.30 -0.75 15.56
CA SER A 94 3.29 0.33 15.39
C SER A 94 3.91 0.79 16.71
N ILE A 95 3.13 0.84 17.80
CA ILE A 95 3.62 1.36 19.09
C ILE A 95 4.81 0.55 19.60
N PRO A 96 4.77 -0.80 19.68
CA PRO A 96 5.91 -1.60 20.10
C PRO A 96 7.14 -1.40 19.20
N VAL A 97 6.92 -1.25 17.89
CA VAL A 97 7.98 -1.02 16.90
C VAL A 97 8.65 0.34 17.14
N LEU A 98 7.87 1.39 17.34
CA LEU A 98 8.41 2.74 17.64
C LEU A 98 9.17 2.77 18.96
N ILE A 99 8.66 2.11 19.99
CA ILE A 99 9.36 1.96 21.28
C ILE A 99 10.69 1.24 21.08
N TRP A 100 10.69 0.13 20.34
CA TRP A 100 11.92 -0.61 20.05
C TRP A 100 12.95 0.25 19.29
N VAL A 101 12.52 0.98 18.26
CA VAL A 101 13.39 1.91 17.51
C VAL A 101 13.94 2.99 18.43
N TRP A 102 13.12 3.58 19.30
CA TRP A 102 13.55 4.62 20.24
C TRP A 102 14.69 4.17 21.17
N TYR A 103 14.63 2.93 21.68
CA TYR A 103 15.64 2.42 22.62
C TYR A 103 16.87 1.80 21.94
N ASN A 104 16.72 1.19 20.77
CA ASN A 104 17.78 0.37 20.16
C ASN A 104 18.49 1.04 18.98
N MET A 105 17.89 2.06 18.37
CA MET A 105 18.42 2.70 17.17
C MET A 105 18.82 4.15 17.46
N GLN A 106 20.02 4.53 17.02
CA GLN A 106 20.57 5.88 17.21
C GLN A 106 20.40 6.75 15.95
N GLU A 107 20.79 8.03 16.02
CA GLU A 107 20.77 8.97 14.89
C GLU A 107 19.38 9.21 14.25
N ASN A 108 19.27 9.21 12.92
CA ASN A 108 18.07 9.60 12.18
C ASN A 108 17.02 8.49 12.10
N PHE A 109 17.27 7.31 12.64
CA PHE A 109 16.35 6.18 12.57
C PHE A 109 14.95 6.54 13.09
N LEU A 110 14.87 7.26 14.20
CA LEU A 110 13.59 7.68 14.77
C LEU A 110 12.81 8.60 13.83
N ALA A 111 13.46 9.59 13.20
CA ALA A 111 12.80 10.51 12.29
C ALA A 111 12.21 9.78 11.07
N PHE A 112 12.98 8.87 10.48
CA PHE A 112 12.51 8.05 9.37
C PHE A 112 11.44 7.03 9.79
N ALA A 113 11.52 6.49 11.01
CA ALA A 113 10.51 5.60 11.57
C ALA A 113 9.19 6.33 11.81
N LEU A 114 9.21 7.54 12.38
CA LEU A 114 8.02 8.37 12.57
C LEU A 114 7.40 8.78 11.23
N ALA A 115 8.21 9.18 10.25
CA ALA A 115 7.73 9.48 8.90
C ALA A 115 7.08 8.25 8.25
N SER A 116 7.68 7.08 8.40
CA SER A 116 7.15 5.82 7.87
C SER A 116 5.87 5.37 8.59
N PHE A 117 5.77 5.61 9.90
CA PHE A 117 4.53 5.42 10.67
C PHE A 117 3.40 6.31 10.13
N ILE A 118 3.65 7.61 10.00
CA ILE A 118 2.68 8.58 9.47
C ILE A 118 2.25 8.17 8.05
N SER A 119 3.20 7.79 7.21
CA SER A 119 2.94 7.27 5.86
C SER A 119 2.05 6.02 5.90
N SER A 120 2.29 5.11 6.84
CA SER A 120 1.48 3.89 7.04
C SER A 120 0.05 4.19 7.49
N VAL A 121 -0.17 5.26 8.24
CA VAL A 121 -1.53 5.72 8.56
C VAL A 121 -2.28 6.01 7.26
N PHE A 122 -1.71 6.80 6.35
CA PHE A 122 -2.39 7.13 5.09
C PHE A 122 -2.61 5.90 4.20
N VAL A 123 -1.63 5.01 4.09
CA VAL A 123 -1.77 3.77 3.30
C VAL A 123 -2.87 2.86 3.84
N THR A 124 -2.86 2.58 5.15
CA THR A 124 -3.84 1.65 5.74
C THR A 124 -5.27 2.22 5.72
N GLN A 125 -5.41 3.54 5.86
CA GLN A 125 -6.70 4.23 5.84
C GLN A 125 -7.25 4.47 4.44
N ASP A 126 -6.45 4.26 3.39
CA ASP A 126 -6.83 4.42 1.99
C ASP A 126 -7.75 3.30 1.47
N THR A 127 -8.92 3.21 2.10
CA THR A 127 -10.03 2.36 1.64
C THR A 127 -10.71 2.91 0.38
N PHE A 128 -10.43 4.17 0.02
CA PHE A 128 -10.94 4.82 -1.19
C PHE A 128 -10.38 4.18 -2.45
N SER A 129 -9.10 3.78 -2.45
CA SER A 129 -8.51 3.03 -3.56
C SER A 129 -9.31 1.76 -3.89
N VAL A 130 -9.69 0.99 -2.86
CA VAL A 130 -10.50 -0.22 -3.02
C VAL A 130 -11.89 0.12 -3.55
N TYR A 131 -12.51 1.19 -3.05
CA TYR A 131 -13.83 1.65 -3.50
C TYR A 131 -13.83 2.02 -4.99
N ASN A 132 -12.87 2.84 -5.41
CA ASN A 132 -12.73 3.28 -6.79
C ASN A 132 -12.45 2.11 -7.73
N ASN A 133 -11.56 1.18 -7.33
CA ASN A 133 -11.26 -0.01 -8.12
C ASN A 133 -12.50 -0.91 -8.28
N ALA A 134 -13.27 -1.13 -7.21
CA ALA A 134 -14.50 -1.93 -7.25
C ALA A 134 -15.61 -1.32 -8.13
N ARG A 135 -15.49 -0.02 -8.45
CA ARG A 135 -16.42 0.76 -9.29
C ARG A 135 -15.87 1.05 -10.70
N LEU A 136 -14.76 0.43 -11.10
CA LEU A 136 -14.07 0.68 -12.38
C LEU A 136 -13.65 2.15 -12.58
N ALA A 137 -13.36 2.84 -11.47
CA ALA A 137 -12.87 4.21 -11.45
C ALA A 137 -11.36 4.27 -11.14
N SER A 138 -10.57 3.28 -11.62
CA SER A 138 -9.12 3.22 -11.33
C SER A 138 -8.36 4.44 -11.81
N ARG A 139 -8.86 5.16 -12.83
CA ARG A 139 -8.28 6.41 -13.33
C ARG A 139 -8.05 7.43 -12.21
N LEU A 140 -8.99 7.58 -11.28
CA LEU A 140 -8.83 8.49 -10.14
C LEU A 140 -7.68 8.05 -9.22
N ASN A 141 -7.59 6.74 -8.96
CA ASN A 141 -6.49 6.18 -8.16
C ASN A 141 -5.14 6.41 -8.85
N THR A 142 -5.06 6.13 -10.15
CA THR A 142 -3.85 6.32 -10.93
C THR A 142 -3.38 7.76 -10.92
N ILE A 143 -4.28 8.73 -11.15
CA ILE A 143 -3.93 10.16 -11.12
C ILE A 143 -3.48 10.57 -9.72
N ALA A 144 -4.22 10.18 -8.67
CA ALA A 144 -3.90 10.52 -7.30
C ALA A 144 -2.55 9.94 -6.86
N ASN A 145 -2.32 8.65 -7.11
CA ASN A 145 -1.08 7.94 -6.78
C ASN A 145 0.11 8.51 -7.55
N SER A 146 -0.05 8.76 -8.85
CA SER A 146 1.00 9.36 -9.68
C SER A 146 1.34 10.76 -9.23
N ALA A 147 0.35 11.58 -8.84
CA ALA A 147 0.60 12.93 -8.33
C ALA A 147 1.43 12.91 -7.03
N GLY A 148 1.06 12.05 -6.07
CA GLY A 148 1.83 11.90 -4.83
C GLY A 148 3.24 11.38 -5.06
N LEU A 149 3.38 10.40 -5.95
CA LEU A 149 4.67 9.84 -6.32
C LEU A 149 5.58 10.89 -6.98
N LEU A 150 5.07 11.60 -8.00
CA LEU A 150 5.83 12.64 -8.71
C LEU A 150 6.25 13.77 -7.77
N LEU A 151 5.36 14.18 -6.85
CA LEU A 151 5.68 15.20 -5.85
C LEU A 151 6.74 14.70 -4.85
N GLY A 152 6.63 13.45 -4.38
CA GLY A 152 7.65 12.83 -3.53
C GLY A 152 9.01 12.73 -4.20
N PHE A 153 9.04 12.40 -5.50
CA PHE A 153 10.25 12.40 -6.31
C PHE A 153 10.83 13.80 -6.48
N ALA A 154 10.00 14.79 -6.83
CA ALA A 154 10.45 16.17 -6.96
C ALA A 154 11.05 16.69 -5.64
N MET A 155 10.41 16.42 -4.50
CA MET A 155 10.92 16.76 -3.17
C MET A 155 12.26 16.08 -2.92
N SER A 156 12.33 14.75 -3.05
CA SER A 156 13.54 13.97 -2.78
C SER A 156 14.72 14.39 -3.66
N PHE A 157 14.45 14.62 -4.95
CA PHE A 157 15.44 15.10 -5.91
C PHE A 157 15.92 16.51 -5.54
N THR A 158 15.02 17.44 -5.22
CA THR A 158 15.38 18.81 -4.84
C THR A 158 16.22 18.84 -3.56
N ILE A 159 15.85 18.04 -2.55
CA ILE A 159 16.57 17.91 -1.29
C ILE A 159 17.99 17.40 -1.53
N ALA A 160 18.14 16.36 -2.36
CA ALA A 160 19.43 15.80 -2.74
C ALA A 160 20.27 16.77 -3.58
N TRP A 161 19.65 17.42 -4.57
CA TRP A 161 20.32 18.38 -5.47
C TRP A 161 20.89 19.58 -4.68
N LEU A 162 20.10 20.14 -3.77
CA LEU A 162 20.51 21.28 -2.94
C LEU A 162 21.35 20.87 -1.72
N HIS A 163 21.64 19.59 -1.53
CA HIS A 163 22.42 19.07 -0.39
C HIS A 163 21.86 19.53 0.97
N LEU A 164 20.53 19.59 1.11
CA LEU A 164 19.87 19.97 2.36
C LEU A 164 20.07 18.90 3.45
N ASN A 165 19.68 19.21 4.68
CA ASN A 165 19.69 18.22 5.77
C ASN A 165 18.90 16.96 5.36
N PRO A 166 19.49 15.75 5.44
CA PRO A 166 18.83 14.53 4.97
C PRO A 166 17.51 14.21 5.69
N LEU A 167 17.28 14.76 6.88
CA LEU A 167 16.01 14.63 7.60
C LEU A 167 14.82 15.19 6.80
N TRP A 168 15.03 16.11 5.85
CA TRP A 168 13.97 16.60 4.97
C TRP A 168 13.39 15.50 4.06
N LEU A 169 14.09 14.39 3.84
CA LEU A 169 13.55 13.22 3.12
C LEU A 169 12.35 12.59 3.85
N THR A 170 12.16 12.86 5.15
CA THR A 170 10.93 12.46 5.85
C THR A 170 9.67 13.08 5.23
N ALA A 171 9.77 14.31 4.73
CA ALA A 171 8.66 14.98 4.06
C ALA A 171 8.27 14.28 2.76
N SER A 172 9.24 13.81 1.97
CA SER A 172 8.94 13.09 0.74
C SER A 172 8.29 11.73 1.02
N ILE A 173 8.74 11.00 2.05
CA ILE A 173 8.13 9.72 2.50
C ILE A 173 6.65 9.90 2.84
N VAL A 174 6.31 10.97 3.56
CA VAL A 174 4.93 11.28 3.94
C VAL A 174 4.13 11.77 2.74
N ALA A 175 4.71 12.63 1.90
CA ALA A 175 4.02 13.22 0.76
C ALA A 175 3.55 12.18 -0.27
N VAL A 176 4.33 11.13 -0.51
CA VAL A 176 4.00 10.03 -1.44
C VAL A 176 2.67 9.36 -1.09
N THR A 177 2.29 9.30 0.18
CA THR A 177 1.06 8.62 0.63
C THR A 177 -0.03 9.58 1.10
N LEU A 178 0.34 10.72 1.67
CA LEU A 178 -0.58 11.79 2.07
C LEU A 178 -1.32 12.39 0.87
N VAL A 179 -0.59 12.75 -0.20
CA VAL A 179 -1.19 13.44 -1.36
C VAL A 179 -2.24 12.57 -2.06
N PRO A 180 -1.97 11.29 -2.38
CA PRO A 180 -2.98 10.42 -2.98
C PRO A 180 -4.17 10.24 -2.05
N TYR A 181 -3.92 9.99 -0.76
CA TYR A 181 -4.98 9.84 0.24
C TYR A 181 -5.87 11.08 0.29
N ALA A 182 -5.29 12.28 0.34
CA ALA A 182 -6.02 13.53 0.40
C ALA A 182 -6.88 13.77 -0.86
N ILE A 183 -6.32 13.56 -2.06
CA ILE A 183 -7.06 13.70 -3.32
C ILE A 183 -8.25 12.74 -3.35
N LYS A 184 -8.03 11.46 -3.03
CA LYS A 184 -9.07 10.43 -3.03
C LYS A 184 -10.14 10.71 -1.98
N ARG A 185 -9.72 11.15 -0.79
CA ARG A 185 -10.62 11.53 0.31
C ARG A 185 -11.53 12.70 -0.10
N VAL A 186 -10.95 13.78 -0.62
CA VAL A 186 -11.71 14.96 -1.05
C VAL A 186 -12.70 14.60 -2.15
N ASN A 187 -12.27 13.82 -3.16
CA ASN A 187 -13.16 13.39 -4.23
C ASN A 187 -14.31 12.53 -3.71
N PHE A 188 -14.01 11.55 -2.84
CA PHE A 188 -15.03 10.67 -2.26
C PHE A 188 -16.10 11.43 -1.49
N TYR A 189 -15.71 12.37 -0.62
CA TYR A 189 -16.65 13.13 0.22
C TYR A 189 -17.42 14.23 -0.52
N ARG A 190 -17.09 14.53 -1.78
CA ARG A 190 -17.94 15.38 -2.63
C ARG A 190 -19.23 14.68 -3.05
N GLU A 191 -19.17 13.37 -3.21
CA GLU A 191 -20.29 12.57 -3.75
C GLU A 191 -20.92 11.65 -2.70
N HIS A 192 -20.20 11.34 -1.63
CA HIS A 192 -20.61 10.35 -0.63
C HIS A 192 -20.46 10.90 0.79
N GLN A 193 -21.29 10.39 1.69
CA GLN A 193 -21.14 10.59 3.13
C GLN A 193 -20.80 9.27 3.81
N ASP A 194 -20.15 9.35 4.97
CA ASP A 194 -19.90 8.16 5.78
C ASP A 194 -21.24 7.61 6.28
N LEU A 195 -21.53 6.37 5.90
CA LEU A 195 -22.63 5.61 6.49
C LEU A 195 -22.10 4.79 7.65
N ALA A 196 -22.41 5.20 8.88
CA ALA A 196 -22.18 4.36 10.04
C ALA A 196 -23.07 3.10 9.98
N PRO A 197 -22.57 1.92 10.40
CA PRO A 197 -23.45 0.80 10.66
C PRO A 197 -24.40 1.15 11.82
N PRO A 198 -25.64 0.61 11.85
CA PRO A 198 -26.49 0.68 13.04
C PRO A 198 -25.73 0.15 14.26
N GLN A 199 -25.87 0.80 15.43
CA GLN A 199 -25.09 0.48 16.64
C GLN A 199 -25.13 -1.02 16.99
N ASP A 200 -26.31 -1.62 16.96
CA ASP A 200 -26.52 -3.05 17.27
C ASP A 200 -25.81 -4.00 16.30
N LYS A 201 -25.50 -3.54 15.08
CA LYS A 201 -24.89 -4.35 14.03
C LYS A 201 -23.38 -4.13 13.91
N ARG A 202 -22.81 -3.12 14.58
CA ARG A 202 -21.37 -2.81 14.48
C ARG A 202 -20.49 -4.01 14.86
N THR A 203 -20.85 -4.71 15.94
CA THR A 203 -20.15 -5.92 16.40
C THR A 203 -20.24 -7.05 15.38
N THR A 204 -21.38 -7.19 14.70
CA THR A 204 -21.55 -8.18 13.62
C THR A 204 -20.64 -7.89 12.44
N TYR A 205 -20.55 -6.63 12.01
CA TYR A 205 -19.62 -6.23 10.94
C TYR A 205 -18.16 -6.48 11.33
N LEU A 206 -17.78 -6.17 12.58
CA LEU A 206 -16.43 -6.40 13.08
C LEU A 206 -16.09 -7.90 13.13
N ARG A 207 -16.98 -8.73 13.69
CA ARG A 207 -16.81 -10.19 13.71
C ARG A 207 -16.68 -10.73 12.29
N TYR A 208 -17.53 -10.27 11.36
CA TYR A 208 -17.43 -10.67 9.96
C TYR A 208 -16.06 -10.32 9.35
N LEU A 209 -15.56 -9.09 9.55
CA LEU A 209 -14.24 -8.66 9.08
C LEU A 209 -13.12 -9.51 9.69
N MET A 210 -13.21 -9.87 10.97
CA MET A 210 -12.21 -10.72 11.61
C MET A 210 -12.23 -12.15 11.06
N TYR A 211 -13.39 -12.81 11.03
CA TYR A 211 -13.49 -14.21 10.57
C TYR A 211 -13.19 -14.37 9.09
N ALA A 212 -13.68 -13.46 8.24
CA ALA A 212 -13.40 -13.51 6.82
C ALA A 212 -12.00 -12.98 6.49
N GLY A 213 -11.49 -12.02 7.27
CA GLY A 213 -10.19 -11.38 7.03
C GLY A 213 -9.01 -12.21 7.50
N LEU A 214 -9.15 -12.95 8.61
CA LEU A 214 -8.05 -13.71 9.20
C LEU A 214 -7.43 -14.73 8.22
N PRO A 215 -8.19 -15.60 7.52
CA PRO A 215 -7.60 -16.51 6.53
C PRO A 215 -6.87 -15.77 5.40
N LEU A 216 -7.39 -14.62 4.97
CA LEU A 216 -6.79 -13.81 3.92
C LEU A 216 -5.51 -13.09 4.40
N ALA A 217 -5.50 -12.63 5.65
CA ALA A 217 -4.33 -12.05 6.29
C ALA A 217 -3.23 -13.10 6.43
N ILE A 218 -3.56 -14.30 6.93
CA ILE A 218 -2.63 -15.43 7.01
C ILE A 218 -2.06 -15.74 5.63
N SER A 219 -2.91 -15.88 4.61
CA SER A 219 -2.45 -16.12 3.23
C SER A 219 -1.48 -15.03 2.74
N SER A 220 -1.76 -13.76 3.02
CA SER A 220 -0.90 -12.63 2.62
C SER A 220 0.47 -12.66 3.31
N ILE A 221 0.52 -13.06 4.59
CA ILE A 221 1.77 -13.25 5.33
C ILE A 221 2.56 -14.42 4.75
N PHE A 222 1.91 -15.55 4.50
CA PHE A 222 2.55 -16.72 3.90
C PHE A 222 3.13 -16.42 2.52
N ILE A 223 2.42 -15.66 1.67
CA ILE A 223 2.95 -15.21 0.38
C ILE A 223 4.20 -14.35 0.57
N SER A 224 4.18 -13.41 1.52
CA SER A 224 5.32 -12.53 1.79
C SER A 224 6.56 -13.30 2.26
N VAL A 225 6.37 -14.31 3.10
CA VAL A 225 7.43 -15.22 3.55
C VAL A 225 7.93 -16.08 2.39
N GLN A 226 7.03 -16.65 1.58
CA GLN A 226 7.37 -17.50 0.44
C GLN A 226 8.29 -16.78 -0.56
N VAL A 227 7.99 -15.53 -0.90
CA VAL A 227 8.80 -14.73 -1.84
C VAL A 227 10.21 -14.48 -1.30
N LYS A 228 10.40 -14.47 0.02
CA LYS A 228 11.69 -14.26 0.68
C LYS A 228 12.41 -15.55 1.05
N ALA A 229 11.72 -16.69 1.06
CA ALA A 229 12.28 -17.98 1.45
C ALA A 229 13.52 -18.37 0.62
N ALA A 230 13.48 -18.18 -0.70
CA ALA A 230 14.62 -18.48 -1.57
C ALA A 230 15.85 -17.60 -1.25
N GLN A 231 15.63 -16.31 -0.94
CA GLN A 231 16.70 -15.40 -0.53
C GLN A 231 17.30 -15.80 0.83
N MET A 232 16.44 -16.18 1.79
CA MET A 232 16.89 -16.65 3.11
C MET A 232 17.67 -17.95 3.05
N PHE A 233 17.23 -18.90 2.20
CA PHE A 233 17.93 -20.15 2.00
C PHE A 233 19.32 -19.93 1.39
N LEU A 234 19.41 -19.14 0.31
CA LEU A 234 20.69 -18.77 -0.32
C LEU A 234 21.62 -18.04 0.64
N ALA A 235 21.09 -17.20 1.53
CA ALA A 235 21.91 -16.51 2.52
C ALA A 235 22.62 -17.46 3.50
N GLY A 236 22.11 -18.67 3.70
CA GLY A 236 22.74 -19.67 4.57
C GLY A 236 23.79 -20.55 3.89
N ILE A 237 23.80 -20.64 2.55
CA ILE A 237 24.63 -21.60 1.81
C ILE A 237 25.52 -20.98 0.72
N ALA A 238 25.19 -19.80 0.22
CA ALA A 238 25.85 -19.18 -0.92
C ALA A 238 26.77 -18.04 -0.50
N SER A 239 27.69 -17.66 -1.40
CA SER A 239 28.51 -16.48 -1.20
C SER A 239 27.65 -15.21 -1.23
N ALA A 240 28.09 -14.15 -0.54
CA ALA A 240 27.41 -12.85 -0.56
C ALA A 240 27.25 -12.29 -2.00
N ARG A 241 28.17 -12.64 -2.91
CA ARG A 241 28.10 -12.27 -4.33
C ARG A 241 26.92 -12.94 -5.04
N ASP A 242 26.76 -14.25 -4.87
CA ASP A 242 25.69 -15.01 -5.52
C ASP A 242 24.31 -14.63 -4.96
N LEU A 243 24.23 -14.39 -3.65
CA LEU A 243 23.04 -13.84 -3.02
C LEU A 243 22.68 -12.46 -3.59
N GLY A 244 23.68 -11.60 -3.81
CA GLY A 244 23.50 -10.27 -4.42
C GLY A 244 22.98 -10.36 -5.86
N LEU A 245 23.56 -11.24 -6.68
CA LEU A 245 23.09 -11.50 -8.06
C LEU A 245 21.65 -12.03 -8.07
N PHE A 246 21.34 -13.00 -7.21
CA PHE A 246 19.98 -13.52 -7.08
C PHE A 246 19.00 -12.45 -6.61
N ALA A 247 19.37 -11.62 -5.64
CA ALA A 247 18.52 -10.53 -5.15
C ALA A 247 18.21 -9.49 -6.23
N ALA A 248 19.21 -9.12 -7.05
CA ALA A 248 19.01 -8.23 -8.18
C ALA A 248 18.09 -8.85 -9.24
N ALA A 249 18.35 -10.10 -9.65
CA ALA A 249 17.54 -10.81 -10.64
C ALA A 249 16.08 -11.01 -10.16
N ASN A 250 15.89 -11.40 -8.89
CA ASN A 250 14.57 -11.59 -8.30
C ASN A 250 13.78 -10.27 -8.23
N THR A 251 14.44 -9.15 -7.96
CA THR A 251 13.79 -7.83 -7.94
C THR A 251 13.26 -7.45 -9.33
N ILE A 252 14.06 -7.67 -10.38
CA ILE A 252 13.63 -7.42 -11.77
C ILE A 252 12.49 -8.37 -12.17
N SER A 253 12.61 -9.66 -11.83
CA SER A 253 11.58 -10.67 -12.12
C SER A 253 10.23 -10.35 -11.44
N ALA A 254 10.26 -10.05 -10.13
CA ALA A 254 9.07 -9.72 -9.36
C ALA A 254 8.41 -8.41 -9.82
N SER A 255 9.16 -7.51 -10.45
CA SER A 255 8.64 -6.25 -10.96
C SER A 255 7.60 -6.43 -12.07
N TRP A 256 7.50 -7.58 -12.73
CA TRP A 256 6.51 -7.83 -13.80
C TRP A 256 5.12 -8.22 -13.30
N ILE A 257 4.96 -8.49 -11.99
CA ILE A 257 3.69 -8.99 -11.42
C ILE A 257 2.53 -7.97 -11.53
N PHE A 258 2.83 -6.68 -11.74
CA PHE A 258 1.78 -5.68 -11.87
C PHE A 258 0.88 -5.88 -13.09
N ILE A 259 1.40 -6.46 -14.18
CA ILE A 259 0.65 -6.69 -15.42
C ILE A 259 -0.52 -7.67 -15.17
N PRO A 260 -0.29 -8.91 -14.71
CA PRO A 260 -1.39 -9.85 -14.44
C PRO A 260 -2.32 -9.32 -13.35
N VAL A 261 -1.80 -8.65 -12.31
CA VAL A 261 -2.62 -8.06 -11.25
C VAL A 261 -3.58 -7.00 -11.80
N ALA A 262 -3.12 -6.10 -12.67
CA ALA A 262 -3.96 -5.07 -13.27
C ALA A 262 -5.11 -5.66 -14.11
N ILE A 263 -4.83 -6.73 -14.86
CA ILE A 263 -5.84 -7.46 -15.63
C ILE A 263 -6.84 -8.15 -14.68
N ILE A 264 -6.34 -8.89 -13.69
CA ILE A 264 -7.19 -9.62 -12.72
C ILE A 264 -8.11 -8.64 -11.99
N THR A 265 -7.59 -7.55 -11.40
CA THR A 265 -8.40 -6.57 -10.67
C THR A 265 -9.51 -5.97 -11.55
N SER A 266 -9.20 -5.68 -12.81
CA SER A 266 -10.16 -5.12 -13.77
C SER A 266 -11.25 -6.14 -14.13
N CYS A 267 -10.89 -7.38 -14.41
CA CYS A 267 -11.83 -8.46 -14.73
C CYS A 267 -12.71 -8.86 -13.53
N PHE A 268 -12.13 -8.90 -12.32
CA PHE A 268 -12.83 -9.33 -11.10
C PHE A 268 -13.98 -8.39 -10.73
N SER A 269 -13.83 -7.10 -11.03
CA SER A 269 -14.88 -6.08 -10.88
C SER A 269 -16.14 -6.45 -11.68
N GLU A 270 -15.98 -6.97 -12.91
CA GLU A 270 -17.08 -7.35 -13.78
C GLU A 270 -17.73 -8.67 -13.33
N ILE A 271 -16.92 -9.69 -13.02
CA ILE A 271 -17.40 -11.01 -12.58
C ILE A 271 -18.30 -10.89 -11.34
N PHE A 272 -17.91 -10.07 -10.35
CA PHE A 272 -18.73 -9.89 -9.15
C PHE A 272 -20.00 -9.10 -9.40
N ARG A 273 -20.01 -8.19 -10.37
CA ARG A 273 -21.20 -7.42 -10.74
C ARG A 273 -22.22 -8.30 -11.46
N GLU A 274 -21.79 -9.16 -12.38
CA GLU A 274 -22.68 -10.08 -13.10
C GLU A 274 -23.27 -11.17 -12.19
N ARG A 275 -22.47 -11.76 -11.29
CA ARG A 275 -23.01 -12.70 -10.29
C ARG A 275 -23.98 -12.05 -9.31
N GLY A 276 -23.86 -10.74 -9.06
CA GLY A 276 -24.84 -9.97 -8.29
C GLY A 276 -26.17 -9.84 -9.02
N ALA A 277 -26.15 -9.57 -10.33
CA ALA A 277 -27.35 -9.45 -11.15
C ALA A 277 -28.06 -10.80 -11.37
N ALA A 278 -27.31 -11.89 -11.54
CA ALA A 278 -27.86 -13.24 -11.67
C ALA A 278 -28.50 -13.79 -10.39
N ALA A 279 -28.11 -13.28 -9.21
CA ALA A 279 -28.69 -13.68 -7.93
C ALA A 279 -29.97 -12.90 -7.56
N ILE A 280 -30.36 -11.90 -8.38
CA ILE A 280 -31.59 -11.11 -8.22
C ILE A 280 -32.67 -11.58 -9.21
N LYS A 281 -32.31 -12.41 -10.21
CA LYS A 281 -33.25 -13.16 -11.04
C LYS A 281 -33.53 -14.52 -10.40
#